data_AF-A0A5E4CQX5-F1
#
_entry.id   AF-A0A5E4CQX5-F1
#
_cell.length_a   1.000
_cell.length_b   1.000
_cell.length_c   1.000
_cell.angle_alpha   90.00
_cell.angle_beta   90.00
_cell.angle_gamma   90.00
#
_symmetry.space_group_name_H-M   'P 1'
#
loop_
_entity.id
_entity.type
_entity.pdbx_description
1 polymer ?
#
loop_
_entity_poly.entity_id
_entity_poly.type
_entity_poly.pdbx_seq_one_letter_code
_entity_poly.pdbx_strand_id
1 'polypeptide(L)'
;INYCALNKPGCEHECVNTEEGYYCRCHRGYTLDPNGKTCSRVDHCAQQDHGCEQLCLNTEESFVCQCSEGFLINEDLKTCSRVDYCLLSDHGCEYSCVNTDRSFVCQCPEGYVLRIDGKTCAKLDSCALGNHGCEHSCVSSEDSFVCQCFEGYILRDDGKTCKRKDVCQDVAHGCEHICVNSEESFICKCLEGFRLAEDGKRCRRKDVCKSTPHGCEHICVNNGNSYICKCSEGFVLAEDGRRCKRCTEGPIDLVFVIDGSKSLGEENFEIVKQFVTGIIDSLAISPKAARVGLLQYSTQVRTEFTLRNFNSAKDMKKAVAHMKYMGKGSMTGLALKHMFERSFTQVEGARPLSTRVPRVAIVFTDGRAQDDVSEWASKAKANGITMYAVGVGKAIEEELQEIASEPTDKHLFYAEDFSSMGEISEKLKKGICEALEDSDGRQDSPAGELPKRVHQPTESEPVTINIQDLLSCSNFAVQHRYLFEEDHLSRSTQKLFHSTKSSGSPLEEKHDQCKCENLIMFQNLANEEVKKLTQRLEEMTQRMEALENRLRYR
;
A
#
# COMPACT_ATOMS: atom_id res chain seq x y z
N ILE A 1 -4.86 -92.83 113.50
CA ILE A 1 -5.15 -93.10 112.06
C ILE A 1 -4.28 -92.13 111.25
N ASN A 2 -3.49 -92.59 110.28
CA ASN A 2 -2.73 -91.67 109.41
C ASN A 2 -3.58 -91.33 108.18
N TYR A 3 -4.29 -90.22 108.28
CA TYR A 3 -5.22 -89.72 107.26
C TYR A 3 -4.49 -89.34 105.95
N CYS A 4 -3.20 -88.97 105.99
CA CYS A 4 -2.41 -88.73 104.77
C CYS A 4 -2.07 -90.02 103.99
N ALA A 5 -1.99 -91.17 104.67
CA ALA A 5 -1.64 -92.45 104.06
C ALA A 5 -2.85 -93.29 103.62
N LEU A 6 -4.02 -93.09 104.24
CA LEU A 6 -5.19 -93.95 104.06
C LEU A 6 -6.06 -93.61 102.85
N ASN A 7 -6.01 -92.38 102.32
CA ASN A 7 -6.98 -91.96 101.30
C ASN A 7 -6.47 -90.86 100.33
N LYS A 8 -5.20 -90.93 99.89
CA LYS A 8 -4.52 -89.98 98.96
C LYS A 8 -5.21 -88.60 98.91
N PRO A 9 -4.98 -87.74 99.91
CA PRO A 9 -5.82 -86.57 100.19
C PRO A 9 -5.91 -85.49 99.10
N GLY A 10 -5.11 -85.62 98.03
CA GLY A 10 -5.12 -84.72 96.89
C GLY A 10 -4.44 -83.38 97.15
N CYS A 11 -3.52 -83.29 98.11
CA CYS A 11 -2.67 -82.11 98.31
C CYS A 11 -1.67 -82.00 97.16
N GLU A 12 -1.57 -80.81 96.56
CA GLU A 12 -0.63 -80.56 95.45
C GLU A 12 0.83 -80.61 95.90
N HIS A 13 1.14 -80.01 97.06
CA HIS A 13 2.50 -79.99 97.61
C HIS A 13 2.66 -81.00 98.75
N GLU A 14 2.36 -80.62 99.98
CA GLU A 14 2.63 -81.42 101.17
C GLU A 14 1.35 -81.72 101.95
N CYS A 15 1.15 -82.98 102.37
CA CYS A 15 0.09 -83.35 103.31
C CYS A 15 0.62 -83.44 104.73
N VAL A 16 -0.02 -82.73 105.66
CA VAL A 16 0.31 -82.75 107.08
C VAL A 16 -0.81 -83.45 107.84
N ASN A 17 -0.49 -84.57 108.49
CA ASN A 17 -1.44 -85.36 109.27
C ASN A 17 -1.64 -84.77 110.67
N THR A 18 -2.89 -84.67 111.13
CA THR A 18 -3.25 -84.18 112.47
C THR A 18 -4.02 -85.25 113.26
N GLU A 19 -4.25 -85.02 114.55
CA GLU A 19 -4.98 -85.97 115.41
C GLU A 19 -6.45 -86.12 114.97
N GLU A 20 -7.05 -85.04 114.45
CA GLU A 20 -8.45 -84.98 114.00
C GLU A 20 -8.62 -85.07 112.46
N GLY A 21 -7.54 -85.22 111.68
CA GLY A 21 -7.63 -85.30 110.21
C GLY A 21 -6.32 -85.04 109.46
N TYR A 22 -6.37 -84.23 108.39
CA TYR A 22 -5.21 -83.77 107.63
C TYR A 22 -5.45 -82.36 107.05
N TYR A 23 -4.37 -81.63 106.72
CA TYR A 23 -4.45 -80.42 105.90
C TYR A 23 -3.28 -80.35 104.89
N CYS A 24 -3.45 -79.58 103.82
CA CYS A 24 -2.42 -79.40 102.80
C CYS A 24 -1.57 -78.16 103.09
N ARG A 25 -0.25 -78.25 102.89
CA ARG A 25 0.70 -77.15 103.05
C ARG A 25 1.45 -76.93 101.73
N CYS A 26 1.60 -75.66 101.34
CA CYS A 26 2.34 -75.27 100.15
C CYS A 26 3.82 -75.04 100.43
N HIS A 27 4.68 -75.25 99.42
CA HIS A 27 6.10 -74.89 99.47
C HIS A 27 6.30 -73.37 99.52
N ARG A 28 7.51 -72.92 99.88
CA ARG A 28 7.86 -71.48 99.91
C ARG A 28 7.61 -70.86 98.54
N GLY A 29 6.98 -69.67 98.53
CA GLY A 29 6.60 -68.94 97.31
C GLY A 29 5.22 -69.29 96.75
N TYR A 30 4.46 -70.17 97.43
CA TYR A 30 3.10 -70.56 97.05
C TYR A 30 2.13 -70.43 98.22
N THR A 31 0.88 -70.06 97.93
CA THR A 31 -0.22 -69.94 98.89
C THR A 31 -1.28 -71.00 98.62
N LEU A 32 -1.87 -71.54 99.69
CA LEU A 32 -2.92 -72.56 99.58
C LEU A 32 -4.20 -71.91 99.06
N ASP A 33 -4.71 -72.41 97.95
CA ASP A 33 -5.94 -71.91 97.34
C ASP A 33 -7.16 -72.15 98.26
N PRO A 34 -8.27 -71.43 98.05
CA PRO A 34 -9.48 -71.57 98.87
C PRO A 34 -10.08 -72.98 98.91
N ASN A 35 -9.74 -73.83 97.93
CA ASN A 35 -10.15 -75.23 97.91
C ASN A 35 -9.41 -76.11 98.94
N GLY A 36 -8.42 -75.55 99.64
CA GLY A 36 -7.65 -76.20 100.69
C GLY A 36 -6.71 -77.31 100.19
N LYS A 37 -6.45 -77.41 98.88
CA LYS A 37 -5.71 -78.52 98.25
C LYS A 37 -4.65 -78.12 97.23
N THR A 38 -4.90 -77.10 96.41
CA THR A 38 -3.96 -76.61 95.39
C THR A 38 -3.18 -75.39 95.87
N CYS A 39 -2.04 -75.13 95.25
CA CYS A 39 -1.09 -74.11 95.65
C CYS A 39 -0.76 -73.20 94.47
N SER A 40 -1.12 -71.92 94.55
CA SER A 40 -0.81 -70.90 93.53
C SER A 40 0.43 -70.10 93.91
N ARG A 41 1.25 -69.68 92.91
CA ARG A 41 2.43 -68.83 93.15
C ARG A 41 1.98 -67.51 93.76
N VAL A 42 2.72 -67.02 94.73
CA VAL A 42 2.47 -65.72 95.35
C VAL A 42 2.55 -64.63 94.28
N ASP A 43 1.44 -63.93 94.07
CA ASP A 43 1.42 -62.71 93.28
C ASP A 43 1.73 -61.51 94.18
N HIS A 44 2.99 -61.11 94.22
CA HIS A 44 3.42 -59.97 95.03
C HIS A 44 2.72 -58.68 94.58
N CYS A 45 2.45 -58.50 93.28
CA CYS A 45 1.75 -57.31 92.76
C CYS A 45 0.29 -57.23 93.21
N ALA A 46 -0.37 -58.37 93.49
CA ALA A 46 -1.74 -58.41 93.98
C ALA A 46 -1.86 -58.34 95.52
N GLN A 47 -0.76 -58.53 96.25
CA GLN A 47 -0.76 -58.56 97.72
C GLN A 47 -0.90 -57.18 98.36
N GLN A 48 -0.24 -56.16 97.81
CA GLN A 48 -0.27 -54.77 98.27
C GLN A 48 -0.02 -53.81 97.10
N ASP A 49 -0.50 -52.58 97.23
CA ASP A 49 -0.15 -51.51 96.28
C ASP A 49 1.30 -51.07 96.50
N HIS A 50 2.16 -51.44 95.56
CA HIS A 50 3.59 -51.16 95.61
C HIS A 50 3.97 -49.76 95.09
N GLY A 51 2.98 -48.98 94.65
CA GLY A 51 3.18 -47.61 94.16
C GLY A 51 3.89 -47.54 92.81
N CYS A 52 3.73 -48.56 91.96
CA CYS A 52 4.19 -48.48 90.56
C CYS A 52 3.25 -47.55 89.80
N GLU A 53 3.79 -46.53 89.13
CA GLU A 53 2.96 -45.56 88.39
C GLU A 53 2.22 -46.22 87.22
N GLN A 54 2.85 -47.19 86.55
CA GLN A 54 2.29 -47.82 85.34
C GLN A 54 2.13 -49.33 85.47
N LEU A 55 3.21 -50.11 85.36
CA LEU A 55 3.14 -51.58 85.37
C LEU A 55 3.89 -52.15 86.57
N CYS A 56 3.30 -53.12 87.26
CA CYS A 56 3.95 -53.95 88.27
C CYS A 56 4.18 -55.35 87.68
N LEU A 57 5.41 -55.84 87.71
CA LEU A 57 5.76 -57.19 87.27
C LEU A 57 6.18 -58.04 88.47
N ASN A 58 5.55 -59.20 88.62
CA ASN A 58 5.86 -60.15 89.68
C ASN A 58 7.20 -60.85 89.39
N THR A 59 8.12 -60.86 90.34
CA THR A 59 9.42 -61.58 90.24
C THR A 59 9.42 -62.80 91.15
N GLU A 60 10.50 -63.60 91.13
CA GLU A 60 10.53 -64.85 91.89
C GLU A 60 10.51 -64.67 93.41
N GLU A 61 11.00 -63.52 93.87
CA GLU A 61 11.14 -63.18 95.29
C GLU A 61 10.38 -61.90 95.69
N SER A 62 9.93 -61.07 94.73
CA SER A 62 9.30 -59.76 94.98
C SER A 62 8.53 -59.25 93.75
N PHE A 63 8.56 -57.94 93.47
CA PHE A 63 8.02 -57.28 92.29
C PHE A 63 9.02 -56.25 91.73
N VAL A 64 8.83 -55.82 90.49
CA VAL A 64 9.55 -54.68 89.88
C VAL A 64 8.56 -53.80 89.13
N CYS A 65 8.70 -52.47 89.23
CA CYS A 65 7.91 -51.56 88.42
C CYS A 65 8.53 -51.40 87.03
N GLN A 66 7.70 -51.33 86.00
CA GLN A 66 8.11 -51.08 84.63
C GLN A 66 7.25 -49.97 84.01
N CYS A 67 7.85 -49.16 83.16
CA CYS A 67 7.14 -48.16 82.38
C CYS A 67 6.70 -48.73 81.02
N SER A 68 5.56 -48.24 80.55
CA SER A 68 5.01 -48.54 79.21
C SER A 68 5.91 -47.95 78.12
N GLU A 69 5.75 -48.42 76.90
CA GLU A 69 6.52 -47.95 75.74
C GLU A 69 6.48 -46.42 75.62
N GLY A 70 7.65 -45.78 75.49
CA GLY A 70 7.79 -44.31 75.40
C GLY A 70 8.02 -43.58 76.73
N PHE A 71 8.18 -44.30 77.84
CA PHE A 71 8.49 -43.74 79.17
C PHE A 71 9.72 -44.41 79.79
N LEU A 72 10.53 -43.64 80.51
CA LEU A 72 11.68 -44.12 81.27
C LEU A 72 11.35 -44.14 82.76
N ILE A 73 11.79 -45.20 83.45
CA ILE A 73 11.65 -45.29 84.90
C ILE A 73 12.61 -44.30 85.55
N ASN A 74 12.09 -43.51 86.49
CA ASN A 74 12.86 -42.51 87.21
C ASN A 74 13.77 -43.18 88.26
N GLU A 75 14.68 -42.43 88.86
CA GLU A 75 15.64 -42.94 89.87
C GLU A 75 14.97 -43.57 91.09
N ASP A 76 13.70 -43.23 91.37
CA ASP A 76 12.90 -43.81 92.43
C ASP A 76 12.43 -45.24 92.15
N LEU A 77 12.69 -45.76 90.94
CA LEU A 77 12.29 -47.08 90.45
C LEU A 77 10.78 -47.33 90.51
N LYS A 78 9.96 -46.28 90.52
CA LYS A 78 8.50 -46.36 90.68
C LYS A 78 7.72 -45.44 89.73
N THR A 79 8.23 -44.24 89.47
CA THR A 79 7.59 -43.26 88.59
C THR A 79 8.19 -43.28 87.19
N CYS A 80 7.44 -42.80 86.20
CA CYS A 80 7.74 -42.89 84.79
C CYS A 80 7.71 -41.50 84.15
N SER A 81 8.81 -41.05 83.53
CA SER A 81 8.86 -39.81 82.75
C SER A 81 8.79 -40.11 81.25
N ARG A 82 8.03 -39.29 80.49
CA ARG A 82 7.95 -39.46 79.03
C ARG A 82 9.32 -39.22 78.41
N VAL A 83 9.71 -40.09 77.49
CA VAL A 83 10.94 -39.90 76.70
C VAL A 83 10.78 -38.63 75.86
N ASP A 84 11.62 -37.64 76.14
CA ASP A 84 11.78 -36.48 75.26
C ASP A 84 12.74 -36.87 74.14
N TYR A 85 12.17 -37.31 73.02
CA TYR A 85 12.95 -37.72 71.86
C TYR A 85 13.80 -36.57 71.34
N CYS A 86 13.32 -35.32 71.37
CA CYS A 86 14.07 -34.14 70.94
C CYS A 86 15.33 -33.85 71.78
N LEU A 87 15.41 -34.33 73.03
CA LEU A 87 16.59 -34.15 73.89
C LEU A 87 17.60 -35.30 73.79
N LEU A 88 17.25 -36.42 73.14
CA LEU A 88 18.14 -37.57 72.99
C LEU A 88 19.26 -37.33 71.96
N SER A 89 19.05 -36.43 70.99
CA SER A 89 20.01 -36.09 69.94
C SER A 89 19.59 -34.79 69.23
N ASP A 90 20.51 -34.16 68.49
CA ASP A 90 20.28 -32.90 67.77
C ASP A 90 19.32 -33.04 66.58
N HIS A 91 19.08 -34.27 66.09
CA HIS A 91 18.15 -34.64 65.00
C HIS A 91 18.27 -33.90 63.65
N GLY A 92 19.01 -32.80 63.57
CA GLY A 92 19.25 -31.98 62.39
C GLY A 92 18.04 -31.21 61.89
N CYS A 93 17.11 -30.81 62.77
CA CYS A 93 15.98 -29.97 62.37
C CYS A 93 16.46 -28.55 62.04
N GLU A 94 16.14 -28.04 60.85
CA GLU A 94 16.54 -26.68 60.45
C GLU A 94 15.94 -25.59 61.36
N TYR A 95 14.73 -25.83 61.87
CA TYR A 95 14.02 -24.84 62.70
C TYR A 95 13.64 -25.35 64.09
N SER A 96 12.61 -26.20 64.20
CA SER A 96 12.13 -26.69 65.50
C SER A 96 11.90 -28.20 65.51
N CYS A 97 12.21 -28.85 66.64
CA CYS A 97 11.90 -30.26 66.89
C CYS A 97 10.66 -30.35 67.79
N VAL A 98 9.72 -31.22 67.43
CA VAL A 98 8.52 -31.49 68.21
C VAL A 98 8.43 -32.97 68.52
N ASN A 99 8.23 -33.31 69.80
CA ASN A 99 8.03 -34.68 70.24
C ASN A 99 6.68 -35.21 69.75
N THR A 100 6.69 -36.46 69.27
CA THR A 100 5.50 -37.24 68.92
C THR A 100 5.40 -38.46 69.84
N ASP A 101 4.30 -39.21 69.77
CA ASP A 101 4.04 -40.32 70.69
C ASP A 101 5.11 -41.43 70.71
N ARG A 102 5.89 -41.58 69.62
CA ARG A 102 6.93 -42.62 69.49
C ARG A 102 8.24 -42.14 68.84
N SER A 103 8.37 -40.84 68.54
CA SER A 103 9.51 -40.26 67.80
C SER A 103 9.51 -38.73 67.94
N PHE A 104 10.24 -38.03 67.07
CA PHE A 104 10.16 -36.59 66.86
C PHE A 104 9.80 -36.26 65.40
N VAL A 105 9.36 -35.02 65.15
CA VAL A 105 9.21 -34.45 63.81
C VAL A 105 9.76 -33.03 63.78
N CYS A 106 10.40 -32.64 62.68
CA CYS A 106 10.84 -31.26 62.48
C CYS A 106 9.67 -30.39 62.00
N GLN A 107 9.51 -29.20 62.57
CA GLN A 107 8.46 -28.25 62.22
C GLN A 107 9.06 -26.95 61.66
N CYS A 108 8.47 -26.49 60.56
CA CYS A 108 8.82 -25.25 59.88
C CYS A 108 7.98 -24.06 60.38
N PRO A 109 8.51 -22.82 60.28
CA PRO A 109 7.76 -21.60 60.61
C PRO A 109 6.62 -21.33 59.62
N GLU A 110 5.70 -20.42 59.97
CA GLU A 110 4.59 -20.04 59.09
C GLU A 110 5.09 -19.60 57.69
N GLY A 111 4.45 -20.08 56.63
CA GLY A 111 4.84 -19.81 55.24
C GLY A 111 5.92 -20.74 54.67
N TYR A 112 6.32 -21.78 55.40
CA TYR A 112 7.29 -22.78 54.95
C TYR A 112 6.74 -24.21 55.11
N VAL A 113 7.16 -25.11 54.22
CA VAL A 113 6.79 -26.53 54.24
C VAL A 113 8.02 -27.40 54.43
N LEU A 114 7.87 -28.46 55.24
CA LEU A 114 8.93 -29.43 55.47
C LEU A 114 9.23 -30.19 54.17
N ARG A 115 10.49 -30.22 53.77
CA ARG A 115 10.95 -30.93 52.57
C ARG A 115 10.87 -32.44 52.76
N ILE A 116 11.03 -33.17 51.64
CA ILE A 116 11.01 -34.64 51.60
C ILE A 116 12.10 -35.26 52.50
N ASP A 117 13.17 -34.53 52.81
CA ASP A 117 14.21 -34.96 53.74
C ASP A 117 13.75 -35.00 55.21
N GLY A 118 12.55 -34.48 55.51
CA GLY A 118 11.96 -34.46 56.85
C GLY A 118 12.67 -33.52 57.82
N LYS A 119 13.57 -32.65 57.35
CA LYS A 119 14.49 -31.87 58.20
C LYS A 119 14.62 -30.40 57.78
N THR A 120 14.61 -30.11 56.48
CA THR A 120 14.77 -28.75 55.96
C THR A 120 13.44 -28.14 55.52
N CYS A 121 13.37 -26.82 55.51
CA CYS A 121 12.17 -26.05 55.21
C CYS A 121 12.29 -25.37 53.84
N ALA A 122 11.23 -25.44 53.03
CA ALA A 122 11.12 -24.71 51.77
C ALA A 122 10.03 -23.63 51.87
N LYS A 123 10.28 -22.42 51.34
CA LYS A 123 9.26 -21.37 51.25
C LYS A 123 8.06 -21.90 50.45
N LEU A 124 6.86 -21.69 50.98
CA LEU A 124 5.62 -22.12 50.34
C LEU A 124 5.47 -21.42 48.99
N ASP A 125 5.32 -22.21 47.92
CA ASP A 125 5.10 -21.70 46.57
C ASP A 125 3.70 -21.06 46.50
N SER A 126 3.65 -19.73 46.33
CA SER A 126 2.42 -18.94 46.24
C SER A 126 1.47 -19.43 45.14
N CYS A 127 1.98 -20.03 44.06
CA CYS A 127 1.19 -20.64 42.99
C CYS A 127 0.63 -22.02 43.38
N ALA A 128 1.33 -22.78 44.23
CA ALA A 128 0.88 -24.11 44.69
C ALA A 128 -0.28 -24.04 45.69
N LEU A 129 -0.56 -22.86 46.27
CA LEU A 129 -1.70 -22.60 47.15
C LEU A 129 -3.05 -22.58 46.42
N GLY A 130 -3.06 -22.54 45.08
CA GLY A 130 -4.27 -22.67 44.25
C GLY A 130 -5.23 -21.48 44.26
N ASN A 131 -4.94 -20.40 44.98
CA ASN A 131 -5.81 -19.20 45.10
C ASN A 131 -5.31 -17.99 44.29
N HIS A 132 -4.48 -18.21 43.26
CA HIS A 132 -3.83 -17.12 42.52
C HIS A 132 -4.78 -16.43 41.50
N GLY A 133 -5.80 -17.13 41.00
CA GLY A 133 -6.81 -16.54 40.10
C GLY A 133 -6.25 -16.01 38.78
N CYS A 134 -5.11 -16.56 38.31
CA CYS A 134 -4.55 -16.25 37.00
C CYS A 134 -5.32 -17.00 35.91
N GLU A 135 -5.66 -16.31 34.83
CA GLU A 135 -6.37 -16.93 33.69
C GLU A 135 -5.50 -17.93 32.93
N HIS A 136 -4.21 -17.64 32.75
CA HIS A 136 -3.25 -18.50 32.07
C HIS A 136 -2.23 -19.09 33.05
N SER A 137 -1.01 -18.54 33.10
CA SER A 137 0.09 -19.08 33.91
C SER A 137 0.30 -18.26 35.18
N CYS A 138 0.72 -18.92 36.25
CA CYS A 138 1.14 -18.31 37.51
C CYS A 138 2.64 -18.52 37.69
N VAL A 139 3.38 -17.46 37.99
CA VAL A 139 4.81 -17.53 38.29
C VAL A 139 5.05 -16.95 39.67
N SER A 140 5.63 -17.76 40.57
CA SER A 140 5.97 -17.31 41.92
C SER A 140 7.12 -16.31 41.91
N SER A 141 6.93 -15.21 42.62
CA SER A 141 7.88 -14.12 42.79
C SER A 141 8.21 -13.98 44.29
N GLU A 142 9.28 -13.26 44.61
CA GLU A 142 9.93 -13.32 45.94
C GLU A 142 8.96 -13.25 47.12
N ASP A 143 7.89 -12.43 47.06
CA ASP A 143 6.85 -12.34 48.10
C ASP A 143 5.40 -12.45 47.59
N SER A 144 5.19 -12.87 46.34
CA SER A 144 3.85 -12.93 45.72
C SER A 144 3.83 -13.89 44.53
N PHE A 145 2.82 -13.79 43.66
CA PHE A 145 2.79 -14.39 42.34
C PHE A 145 2.50 -13.31 41.29
N VAL A 146 2.95 -13.55 40.06
CA VAL A 146 2.61 -12.74 38.89
C VAL A 146 1.93 -13.65 37.87
N CYS A 147 0.81 -13.19 37.32
CA CYS A 147 0.14 -13.90 36.24
C CYS A 147 0.83 -13.58 34.91
N GLN A 148 1.07 -14.62 34.11
CA GLN A 148 1.67 -14.50 32.78
C GLN A 148 0.72 -15.06 31.73
N CYS A 149 0.54 -14.31 30.65
CA CYS A 149 -0.27 -14.73 29.52
C CYS A 149 0.55 -15.58 28.53
N PHE A 150 -0.10 -16.54 27.86
CA PHE A 150 0.50 -17.27 26.76
C PHE A 150 0.85 -16.36 25.57
N GLU A 151 1.69 -16.87 24.66
CA GLU A 151 2.10 -16.15 23.45
C GLU A 151 0.87 -15.64 22.67
N GLY A 152 0.91 -14.38 22.23
CA GLY A 152 -0.22 -13.73 21.55
C GLY A 152 -1.27 -13.10 22.47
N TYR A 153 -1.05 -13.07 23.79
CA TYR A 153 -1.93 -12.41 24.76
C TYR A 153 -1.14 -11.42 25.64
N ILE A 154 -1.81 -10.36 26.08
CA ILE A 154 -1.28 -9.34 26.99
C ILE A 154 -2.12 -9.28 28.27
N LEU A 155 -1.44 -9.15 29.41
CA LEU A 155 -2.09 -9.05 30.72
C LEU A 155 -2.89 -7.76 30.78
N ARG A 156 -4.15 -7.83 31.24
CA ARG A 156 -4.99 -6.66 31.48
C ARG A 156 -4.52 -5.90 32.71
N ASP A 157 -5.04 -4.69 32.88
CA ASP A 157 -4.72 -3.81 34.02
C ASP A 157 -5.15 -4.41 35.37
N ASP A 158 -6.00 -5.45 35.36
CA ASP A 158 -6.37 -6.22 36.56
C ASP A 158 -5.27 -7.16 37.06
N GLY A 159 -4.18 -7.32 36.31
CA GLY A 159 -3.04 -8.17 36.65
C GLY A 159 -3.33 -9.68 36.65
N LYS A 160 -4.50 -10.12 36.17
CA LYS A 160 -4.96 -11.52 36.28
C LYS A 160 -5.54 -12.10 34.99
N THR A 161 -6.24 -11.29 34.20
CA THR A 161 -6.88 -11.73 32.96
C THR A 161 -6.06 -11.34 31.74
N CYS A 162 -6.19 -12.11 30.67
CA CYS A 162 -5.41 -12.00 29.46
C CYS A 162 -6.31 -11.57 28.29
N LYS A 163 -5.94 -10.50 27.59
CA LYS A 163 -6.57 -10.14 26.30
C LYS A 163 -5.67 -10.53 25.16
N ARG A 164 -6.25 -11.03 24.06
CA ARG A 164 -5.47 -11.29 22.84
C ARG A 164 -4.79 -9.99 22.38
N LYS A 165 -3.51 -10.07 22.04
CA LYS A 165 -2.76 -8.95 21.48
C LYS A 165 -3.41 -8.57 20.16
N ASP A 166 -3.88 -7.33 20.06
CA ASP A 166 -4.40 -6.79 18.80
C ASP A 166 -3.22 -6.56 17.85
N VAL A 167 -3.10 -7.44 16.85
CA VAL A 167 -1.99 -7.41 15.90
C VAL A 167 -2.14 -6.22 14.94
N CYS A 168 -3.38 -5.82 14.62
CA CYS A 168 -3.64 -4.68 13.76
C CYS A 168 -3.39 -3.31 14.43
N GLN A 169 -3.33 -3.25 15.76
CA GLN A 169 -2.87 -2.04 16.48
C GLN A 169 -1.34 -1.96 16.60
N ASP A 170 -0.61 -3.00 16.22
CA ASP A 170 0.85 -3.00 16.19
C ASP A 170 1.36 -2.26 14.94
N VAL A 171 2.37 -1.39 15.09
CA VAL A 171 2.85 -0.49 14.01
C VAL A 171 3.44 -1.25 12.83
N ALA A 172 3.77 -2.54 12.99
CA ALA A 172 4.50 -3.35 12.03
C ALA A 172 3.74 -4.60 11.53
N HIS A 173 2.41 -4.58 11.42
CA HIS A 173 1.63 -5.73 10.90
C HIS A 173 1.82 -5.99 9.38
N GLY A 174 2.28 -4.99 8.62
CA GLY A 174 2.72 -5.15 7.23
C GLY A 174 1.60 -5.35 6.19
N CYS A 175 0.36 -4.98 6.50
CA CYS A 175 -0.72 -4.92 5.50
C CYS A 175 -0.62 -3.60 4.72
N GLU A 176 -0.72 -3.65 3.40
CA GLU A 176 -0.64 -2.43 2.58
C GLU A 176 -1.87 -1.53 2.71
N HIS A 177 -3.06 -2.11 2.87
CA HIS A 177 -4.31 -1.36 3.01
C HIS A 177 -4.99 -1.60 4.37
N ILE A 178 -5.84 -2.63 4.46
CA ILE A 178 -6.69 -2.85 5.63
C ILE A 178 -6.19 -4.09 6.37
N CYS A 179 -5.97 -4.00 7.68
CA CYS A 179 -5.72 -5.14 8.57
C CYS A 179 -7.00 -5.49 9.30
N VAL A 180 -7.35 -6.78 9.37
CA VAL A 180 -8.49 -7.28 10.15
C VAL A 180 -8.02 -8.43 11.04
N ASN A 181 -8.19 -8.31 12.35
CA ASN A 181 -7.89 -9.40 13.28
C ASN A 181 -8.80 -10.62 12.99
N SER A 182 -8.23 -11.81 13.04
CA SER A 182 -8.95 -13.08 12.87
C SER A 182 -8.86 -13.93 14.15
N GLU A 183 -9.62 -15.03 14.21
CA GLU A 183 -9.63 -15.92 15.38
C GLU A 183 -8.26 -16.54 15.70
N GLU A 184 -7.36 -16.63 14.72
CA GLU A 184 -6.03 -17.20 14.90
C GLU A 184 -4.90 -16.17 14.74
N SER A 185 -5.07 -15.13 13.92
CA SER A 185 -4.06 -14.08 13.72
C SER A 185 -4.67 -12.77 13.19
N PHE A 186 -4.39 -12.42 11.93
CA PHE A 186 -4.94 -11.30 11.20
C PHE A 186 -4.91 -11.62 9.70
N ILE A 187 -5.78 -10.97 8.94
CA ILE A 187 -5.79 -11.03 7.47
C ILE A 187 -5.72 -9.62 6.90
N CYS A 188 -4.99 -9.44 5.81
CA CYS A 188 -4.99 -8.19 5.07
C CYS A 188 -6.12 -8.19 4.04
N LYS A 189 -6.85 -7.08 3.93
CA LYS A 189 -7.87 -6.84 2.92
C LYS A 189 -7.48 -5.63 2.08
N CYS A 190 -7.90 -5.64 0.82
CA CYS A 190 -7.64 -4.55 -0.12
C CYS A 190 -8.90 -3.69 -0.33
N LEU A 191 -8.69 -2.40 -0.58
CA LEU A 191 -9.74 -1.48 -1.01
C LEU A 191 -10.35 -1.88 -2.35
N GLU A 192 -11.53 -1.35 -2.65
CA GLU A 192 -12.24 -1.63 -3.90
C GLU A 192 -11.38 -1.25 -5.13
N GLY A 193 -11.35 -2.12 -6.14
CA GLY A 193 -10.47 -1.97 -7.30
C GLY A 193 -9.08 -2.60 -7.12
N PHE A 194 -8.78 -3.20 -5.97
CA PHE A 194 -7.52 -3.90 -5.71
C PHE A 194 -7.75 -5.36 -5.32
N ARG A 195 -6.79 -6.22 -5.65
CA ARG A 195 -6.76 -7.63 -5.26
C ARG A 195 -5.54 -7.90 -4.39
N LEU A 196 -5.70 -8.78 -3.40
CA LEU A 196 -4.61 -9.21 -2.55
C LEU A 196 -3.59 -10.00 -3.38
N ALA A 197 -2.30 -9.68 -3.20
CA ALA A 197 -1.20 -10.39 -3.82
C ALA A 197 -0.99 -11.76 -3.15
N GLU A 198 -0.21 -12.62 -3.79
CA GLU A 198 0.08 -13.99 -3.31
C GLU A 198 0.78 -14.02 -1.95
N ASP A 199 1.47 -12.94 -1.57
CA ASP A 199 2.08 -12.79 -0.25
C ASP A 199 1.08 -12.50 0.87
N GLY A 200 -0.20 -12.34 0.56
CA GLY A 200 -1.26 -12.08 1.54
C GLY A 200 -1.19 -10.72 2.21
N LYS A 201 -0.32 -9.80 1.75
CA LYS A 201 -0.04 -8.51 2.42
C LYS A 201 -0.17 -7.30 1.51
N ARG A 202 0.26 -7.42 0.24
CA ARG A 202 0.23 -6.33 -0.73
C ARG A 202 -1.05 -6.34 -1.56
N CYS A 203 -1.44 -5.17 -2.02
CA CYS A 203 -2.64 -4.95 -2.81
C CYS A 203 -2.27 -4.46 -4.21
N ARG A 204 -2.61 -5.26 -5.23
CA ARG A 204 -2.37 -4.90 -6.64
C ARG A 204 -3.66 -4.41 -7.27
N ARG A 205 -3.59 -3.37 -8.12
CA ARG A 205 -4.76 -2.94 -8.90
C ARG A 205 -5.35 -4.12 -9.68
N LYS A 206 -6.66 -4.25 -9.62
CA LYS A 206 -7.42 -5.26 -10.38
C LYS A 206 -7.34 -4.87 -11.85
N ASP A 207 -6.85 -5.80 -12.67
CA ASP A 207 -6.85 -5.63 -14.12
C ASP A 207 -8.28 -5.86 -14.63
N VAL A 208 -9.06 -4.79 -14.79
CA VAL A 208 -10.47 -4.83 -15.19
C VAL A 208 -10.61 -5.45 -16.58
N CYS A 209 -9.68 -5.14 -17.50
CA CYS A 209 -9.62 -5.71 -18.84
C CYS A 209 -9.42 -7.24 -18.84
N LYS A 210 -8.73 -7.81 -17.86
CA LYS A 210 -8.55 -9.29 -17.76
C LYS A 210 -9.61 -9.98 -16.91
N SER A 211 -10.25 -9.25 -16.01
CA SER A 211 -11.12 -9.83 -14.99
C SER A 211 -12.61 -9.73 -15.31
N THR A 212 -12.99 -8.91 -16.30
CA THR A 212 -14.39 -8.74 -16.70
C THR A 212 -14.54 -8.76 -18.23
N PRO A 213 -15.62 -9.34 -18.77
CA PRO A 213 -15.93 -9.21 -20.18
C PRO A 213 -16.32 -7.76 -20.50
N HIS A 214 -15.34 -6.99 -20.97
CA HIS A 214 -15.42 -5.55 -21.19
C HIS A 214 -16.09 -5.16 -22.53
N GLY A 215 -16.19 -6.10 -23.49
CA GLY A 215 -16.91 -5.87 -24.75
C GLY A 215 -16.34 -4.77 -25.64
N CYS A 216 -15.04 -4.47 -25.52
CA CYS A 216 -14.34 -3.61 -26.48
C CYS A 216 -14.09 -4.41 -27.75
N GLU A 217 -14.39 -3.83 -28.92
CA GLU A 217 -14.15 -4.49 -30.21
C GLU A 217 -12.66 -4.69 -30.47
N HIS A 218 -11.85 -3.67 -30.18
CA HIS A 218 -10.40 -3.70 -30.35
C HIS A 218 -9.68 -3.76 -28.99
N ILE A 219 -9.17 -2.63 -28.50
CA ILE A 219 -8.23 -2.58 -27.39
C ILE A 219 -8.97 -2.14 -26.11
N CYS A 220 -8.76 -2.85 -25.01
CA CYS A 220 -9.18 -2.41 -23.67
C CYS A 220 -8.00 -1.82 -22.91
N VAL A 221 -8.20 -0.66 -22.29
CA VAL A 221 -7.20 -0.01 -21.42
C VAL A 221 -7.79 0.20 -20.04
N ASN A 222 -7.10 -0.29 -19.01
CA ASN A 222 -7.51 -0.09 -17.62
C ASN A 222 -7.48 1.41 -17.27
N ASN A 223 -8.55 1.90 -16.65
CA ASN A 223 -8.67 3.28 -16.21
C ASN A 223 -9.18 3.33 -14.75
N GLY A 224 -8.25 3.33 -13.80
CA GLY A 224 -8.56 3.27 -12.38
C GLY A 224 -9.31 1.99 -12.01
N ASN A 225 -10.57 2.13 -11.57
CA ASN A 225 -11.47 1.03 -11.24
C ASN A 225 -12.37 0.59 -12.42
N SER A 226 -12.24 1.24 -13.58
CA SER A 226 -12.99 0.96 -14.80
C SER A 226 -12.04 0.68 -15.98
N TYR A 227 -12.56 0.68 -17.19
CA TYR A 227 -11.80 0.56 -18.43
C TYR A 227 -12.32 1.54 -19.49
N ILE A 228 -11.48 1.84 -20.47
CA ILE A 228 -11.86 2.55 -21.70
C ILE A 228 -11.50 1.68 -22.90
N CYS A 229 -12.32 1.73 -23.95
CA CYS A 229 -12.01 1.09 -25.21
C CYS A 229 -11.21 2.06 -26.10
N LYS A 230 -10.20 1.53 -26.78
CA LYS A 230 -9.43 2.23 -27.82
C LYS A 230 -9.46 1.42 -29.10
N CYS A 231 -9.37 2.12 -30.22
CA CYS A 231 -9.31 1.50 -31.53
C CYS A 231 -7.86 1.38 -32.02
N SER A 232 -7.59 0.36 -32.83
CA SER A 232 -6.35 0.24 -33.60
C SER A 232 -6.26 1.33 -34.66
N GLU A 233 -5.05 1.56 -35.19
CA GLU A 233 -4.79 2.56 -36.21
C GLU A 233 -5.74 2.43 -37.42
N GLY A 234 -6.29 3.55 -37.89
CA GLY A 234 -7.25 3.61 -39.00
C GLY A 234 -8.72 3.38 -38.61
N PHE A 235 -9.01 3.27 -37.32
CA PHE A 235 -10.37 3.15 -36.79
C PHE A 235 -10.62 4.17 -35.67
N VAL A 236 -11.81 4.78 -35.67
CA VAL A 236 -12.27 5.66 -34.60
C VAL A 236 -13.34 4.97 -33.76
N LEU A 237 -13.45 5.37 -32.49
CA LEU A 237 -14.45 4.82 -31.57
C LEU A 237 -15.86 5.25 -32.02
N ALA A 238 -16.81 4.30 -32.00
CA ALA A 238 -18.21 4.59 -32.29
C ALA A 238 -18.90 5.26 -31.10
N GLU A 239 -20.10 5.83 -31.33
CA GLU A 239 -20.88 6.53 -30.29
C GLU A 239 -21.21 5.67 -29.05
N ASP A 240 -21.19 4.34 -29.18
CA ASP A 240 -21.43 3.43 -28.06
C ASP A 240 -20.20 3.21 -27.15
N GLY A 241 -19.06 3.82 -27.49
CA GLY A 241 -17.83 3.73 -26.72
C GLY A 241 -17.18 2.34 -26.70
N ARG A 242 -17.61 1.42 -27.58
CA ARG A 242 -17.15 0.01 -27.59
C ARG A 242 -16.74 -0.50 -28.96
N ARG A 243 -17.46 -0.10 -30.00
CA ARG A 243 -17.18 -0.49 -31.39
C ARG A 243 -16.22 0.47 -32.07
N CYS A 244 -15.53 -0.01 -33.08
CA CYS A 244 -14.55 0.74 -33.86
C CYS A 244 -15.01 0.82 -35.32
N LYS A 245 -15.25 2.03 -35.82
CA LYS A 245 -15.62 2.29 -37.22
C LYS A 245 -14.38 2.74 -37.99
N ARG A 246 -14.27 2.36 -39.27
CA ARG A 246 -13.18 2.89 -40.12
C ARG A 246 -13.34 4.40 -40.25
N CYS A 247 -12.24 5.13 -40.08
CA CYS A 247 -12.25 6.60 -40.12
C CYS A 247 -12.83 7.16 -41.43
N THR A 248 -12.74 6.39 -42.52
CA THR A 248 -13.28 6.74 -43.84
C THR A 248 -14.82 6.77 -43.92
N GLU A 249 -15.52 6.30 -42.88
CA GLU A 249 -16.98 6.28 -42.78
C GLU A 249 -17.55 7.50 -42.03
N GLY A 250 -16.68 8.42 -41.60
CA GLY A 250 -17.04 9.60 -40.81
C GLY A 250 -17.57 10.79 -41.62
N PRO A 251 -18.38 11.65 -41.00
CA PRO A 251 -18.91 12.85 -41.61
C PRO A 251 -17.82 13.95 -41.72
N ILE A 252 -17.25 14.21 -42.92
CA ILE A 252 -16.20 15.25 -43.15
C ILE A 252 -16.45 16.14 -44.38
N ASP A 253 -16.22 17.46 -44.28
CA ASP A 253 -16.25 18.38 -45.43
C ASP A 253 -14.83 18.67 -45.91
N LEU A 254 -14.47 18.17 -47.10
CA LEU A 254 -13.11 18.25 -47.66
C LEU A 254 -13.10 19.11 -48.93
N VAL A 255 -12.19 20.08 -49.04
CA VAL A 255 -12.01 20.87 -50.27
C VAL A 255 -10.57 20.77 -50.77
N PHE A 256 -10.41 20.36 -52.03
CA PHE A 256 -9.14 20.42 -52.74
C PHE A 256 -8.94 21.78 -53.40
N VAL A 257 -7.78 22.39 -53.19
CA VAL A 257 -7.32 23.64 -53.82
C VAL A 257 -6.10 23.30 -54.65
N ILE A 258 -6.27 23.14 -55.96
CA ILE A 258 -5.25 22.58 -56.84
C ILE A 258 -4.62 23.66 -57.73
N ASP A 259 -3.31 23.81 -57.66
CA ASP A 259 -2.56 24.64 -58.61
C ASP A 259 -2.64 24.04 -60.03
N GLY A 260 -3.07 24.84 -60.98
CA GLY A 260 -3.08 24.54 -62.41
C GLY A 260 -2.23 25.53 -63.21
N SER A 261 -1.26 26.17 -62.56
CA SER A 261 -0.34 27.16 -63.14
C SER A 261 0.67 26.53 -64.10
N LYS A 262 1.35 27.40 -64.85
CA LYS A 262 2.35 27.03 -65.84
C LYS A 262 3.56 26.31 -65.23
N SER A 263 3.94 26.64 -64.00
CA SER A 263 5.10 26.04 -63.33
C SER A 263 4.92 24.56 -63.09
N LEU A 264 3.68 24.13 -62.79
CA LEU A 264 3.36 22.73 -62.57
C LEU A 264 3.57 21.89 -63.83
N GLY A 265 3.08 22.35 -64.98
CA GLY A 265 3.11 21.59 -66.23
C GLY A 265 1.97 20.58 -66.38
N GLU A 266 1.62 20.26 -67.64
CA GLU A 266 0.46 19.41 -67.95
C GLU A 266 0.66 17.95 -67.53
N GLU A 267 1.88 17.40 -67.68
CA GLU A 267 2.19 16.02 -67.28
C GLU A 267 2.06 15.82 -65.77
N ASN A 268 2.62 16.74 -64.98
CA ASN A 268 2.51 16.70 -63.52
C ASN A 268 1.08 16.93 -63.04
N PHE A 269 0.31 17.76 -63.75
CA PHE A 269 -1.10 17.98 -63.46
C PHE A 269 -1.93 16.68 -63.57
N GLU A 270 -1.60 15.77 -64.47
CA GLU A 270 -2.22 14.44 -64.51
C GLU A 270 -1.87 13.59 -63.28
N ILE A 271 -0.67 13.73 -62.73
CA ILE A 271 -0.29 13.06 -61.47
C ILE A 271 -1.10 13.61 -60.30
N VAL A 272 -1.33 14.94 -60.26
CA VAL A 272 -2.20 15.56 -59.24
C VAL A 272 -3.64 15.05 -59.34
N LYS A 273 -4.17 14.88 -60.56
CA LYS A 273 -5.49 14.26 -60.77
C LYS A 273 -5.53 12.82 -60.24
N GLN A 274 -4.48 12.03 -60.42
CA GLN A 274 -4.37 10.69 -59.85
C GLN A 274 -4.30 10.72 -58.31
N PHE A 275 -3.55 11.67 -57.73
CA PHE A 275 -3.47 11.86 -56.29
C PHE A 275 -4.85 12.16 -55.68
N VAL A 276 -5.57 13.13 -56.25
CA VAL A 276 -6.95 13.47 -55.81
C VAL A 276 -7.86 12.25 -55.94
N THR A 277 -7.75 11.51 -57.03
CA THR A 277 -8.51 10.28 -57.26
C THR A 277 -8.23 9.22 -56.18
N GLY A 278 -6.97 9.03 -55.80
CA GLY A 278 -6.55 8.10 -54.76
C GLY A 278 -7.08 8.44 -53.36
N ILE A 279 -7.21 9.72 -53.04
CA ILE A 279 -7.86 10.16 -51.79
C ILE A 279 -9.37 9.96 -51.88
N ILE A 280 -10.01 10.29 -53.00
CA ILE A 280 -11.46 10.05 -53.17
C ILE A 280 -11.81 8.56 -53.02
N ASP A 281 -10.95 7.66 -53.49
CA ASP A 281 -11.15 6.21 -53.38
C ASP A 281 -11.05 5.67 -51.95
N SER A 282 -10.37 6.37 -51.04
CA SER A 282 -10.35 5.99 -49.63
C SER A 282 -11.57 6.49 -48.85
N LEU A 283 -12.32 7.47 -49.35
CA LEU A 283 -13.43 8.10 -48.62
C LEU A 283 -14.79 7.48 -48.93
N ALA A 284 -15.64 7.31 -47.91
CA ALA A 284 -17.05 7.00 -48.12
C ALA A 284 -17.82 8.28 -48.50
N ILE A 285 -18.01 8.51 -49.80
CA ILE A 285 -18.72 9.70 -50.31
C ILE A 285 -20.23 9.52 -50.16
N SER A 286 -20.88 10.38 -49.36
CA SER A 286 -22.34 10.48 -49.28
C SER A 286 -22.77 11.76 -48.55
N PRO A 287 -24.04 12.19 -48.65
CA PRO A 287 -24.55 13.32 -47.87
C PRO A 287 -24.40 13.20 -46.35
N LYS A 288 -24.25 11.97 -45.82
CA LYS A 288 -24.11 11.65 -44.40
C LYS A 288 -22.66 11.33 -43.98
N ALA A 289 -21.73 11.20 -44.93
CA ALA A 289 -20.34 10.85 -44.69
C ALA A 289 -19.43 11.95 -45.25
N ALA A 290 -18.49 11.64 -46.15
CA ALA A 290 -17.62 12.63 -46.76
C ALA A 290 -18.35 13.42 -47.86
N ARG A 291 -18.22 14.76 -47.81
CA ARG A 291 -18.56 15.68 -48.90
C ARG A 291 -17.28 16.31 -49.41
N VAL A 292 -17.09 16.31 -50.72
CA VAL A 292 -15.84 16.76 -51.34
C VAL A 292 -16.11 17.86 -52.36
N GLY A 293 -15.39 18.97 -52.24
CA GLY A 293 -15.33 20.05 -53.22
C GLY A 293 -13.95 20.12 -53.86
N LEU A 294 -13.88 20.65 -55.07
CA LEU A 294 -12.62 20.85 -55.77
C LEU A 294 -12.65 22.17 -56.52
N LEU A 295 -11.62 22.98 -56.29
CA LEU A 295 -11.31 24.15 -57.09
C LEU A 295 -9.88 24.08 -57.62
N GLN A 296 -9.71 24.56 -58.84
CA GLN A 296 -8.44 24.69 -59.52
C GLN A 296 -8.12 26.19 -59.68
N TYR A 297 -6.86 26.58 -59.58
CA TYR A 297 -6.47 27.96 -59.76
C TYR A 297 -5.28 28.14 -60.71
N SER A 298 -5.20 29.33 -61.29
CA SER A 298 -4.02 29.84 -61.99
C SER A 298 -4.00 31.37 -61.87
N THR A 299 -4.15 32.14 -62.96
CA THR A 299 -4.49 33.58 -62.87
C THR A 299 -5.91 33.83 -62.42
N GLN A 300 -6.78 32.82 -62.52
CA GLN A 300 -8.17 32.85 -62.09
C GLN A 300 -8.48 31.56 -61.33
N VAL A 301 -9.52 31.60 -60.51
CA VAL A 301 -10.02 30.44 -59.77
C VAL A 301 -11.22 29.86 -60.49
N ARG A 302 -11.23 28.55 -60.70
CA ARG A 302 -12.34 27.80 -61.27
C ARG A 302 -12.78 26.73 -60.28
N THR A 303 -14.05 26.75 -59.91
CA THR A 303 -14.67 25.65 -59.16
C THR A 303 -15.00 24.53 -60.14
N GLU A 304 -14.42 23.34 -59.95
CA GLU A 304 -14.75 22.18 -60.79
C GLU A 304 -16.00 21.46 -60.25
N PHE A 305 -16.13 21.36 -58.93
CA PHE A 305 -17.36 20.96 -58.27
C PHE A 305 -17.37 21.37 -56.78
N THR A 306 -18.58 21.50 -56.24
CA THR A 306 -18.86 21.96 -54.88
C THR A 306 -19.19 20.78 -53.96
N LEU A 307 -19.25 21.01 -52.65
CA LEU A 307 -19.55 19.99 -51.64
C LEU A 307 -20.94 19.35 -51.81
N ARG A 308 -21.83 19.96 -52.59
CA ARG A 308 -23.18 19.43 -52.89
C ARG A 308 -23.33 18.74 -54.26
N ASN A 309 -22.35 18.86 -55.16
CA ASN A 309 -22.52 18.44 -56.56
C ASN A 309 -22.63 16.93 -56.75
N PHE A 310 -21.92 16.14 -55.94
CA PHE A 310 -21.81 14.70 -56.12
C PHE A 310 -22.05 13.93 -54.82
N ASN A 311 -22.70 12.78 -54.94
CA ASN A 311 -22.97 11.84 -53.85
C ASN A 311 -22.27 10.48 -54.05
N SER A 312 -21.37 10.38 -55.03
CA SER A 312 -20.72 9.13 -55.42
C SER A 312 -19.28 9.40 -55.85
N ALA A 313 -18.34 8.63 -55.27
CA ALA A 313 -16.94 8.65 -55.64
C ALA A 313 -16.74 8.42 -57.15
N LYS A 314 -17.55 7.56 -57.77
CA LYS A 314 -17.46 7.25 -59.20
C LYS A 314 -17.66 8.49 -60.08
N ASP A 315 -18.61 9.34 -59.74
CA ASP A 315 -18.92 10.53 -60.54
C ASP A 315 -17.94 11.68 -60.26
N MET A 316 -17.47 11.81 -59.01
CA MET A 316 -16.38 12.72 -58.68
C MET A 316 -15.10 12.37 -59.46
N LYS A 317 -14.70 11.10 -59.52
CA LYS A 317 -13.53 10.65 -60.30
C LYS A 317 -13.65 10.98 -61.77
N LYS A 318 -14.85 10.84 -62.36
CA LYS A 318 -15.09 11.29 -63.74
C LYS A 318 -14.91 12.79 -63.88
N ALA A 319 -15.44 13.59 -62.95
CA ALA A 319 -15.26 15.04 -62.98
C ALA A 319 -13.78 15.42 -62.90
N VAL A 320 -13.02 14.79 -61.99
CA VAL A 320 -11.57 14.97 -61.86
C VAL A 320 -10.86 14.62 -63.17
N ALA A 321 -11.17 13.48 -63.78
CA ALA A 321 -10.55 13.06 -65.05
C ALA A 321 -10.77 14.06 -66.21
N HIS A 322 -11.89 14.81 -66.21
CA HIS A 322 -12.21 15.82 -67.24
C HIS A 322 -11.72 17.23 -66.91
N MET A 323 -11.02 17.42 -65.79
CA MET A 323 -10.39 18.71 -65.46
C MET A 323 -9.39 19.10 -66.55
N LYS A 324 -9.43 20.38 -66.94
CA LYS A 324 -8.57 20.93 -67.99
C LYS A 324 -7.47 21.78 -67.36
N TYR A 325 -6.22 21.48 -67.71
CA TYR A 325 -5.06 22.26 -67.31
C TYR A 325 -5.18 23.73 -67.77
N MET A 326 -4.81 24.68 -66.90
CA MET A 326 -4.94 26.12 -67.17
C MET A 326 -3.64 26.76 -67.68
N GLY A 327 -2.50 26.39 -67.11
CA GLY A 327 -1.17 26.77 -67.59
C GLY A 327 -0.83 28.26 -67.57
N LYS A 328 -1.36 29.03 -66.61
CA LYS A 328 -1.11 30.48 -66.46
C LYS A 328 -0.35 30.81 -65.15
N GLY A 329 -0.53 32.00 -64.57
CA GLY A 329 0.06 32.40 -63.28
C GLY A 329 -0.46 31.61 -62.07
N SER A 330 -0.05 32.00 -60.86
CA SER A 330 -0.26 31.24 -59.61
C SER A 330 -0.81 32.14 -58.50
N MET A 331 -2.10 32.48 -58.59
CA MET A 331 -2.80 33.33 -57.61
C MET A 331 -3.34 32.48 -56.44
N THR A 332 -2.44 31.98 -55.59
CA THR A 332 -2.75 31.09 -54.46
C THR A 332 -3.61 31.81 -53.40
N GLY A 333 -3.31 33.06 -53.09
CA GLY A 333 -4.09 33.87 -52.14
C GLY A 333 -5.55 34.03 -52.57
N LEU A 334 -5.78 34.29 -53.86
CA LEU A 334 -7.12 34.35 -54.45
C LEU A 334 -7.85 33.00 -54.37
N ALA A 335 -7.13 31.88 -54.53
CA ALA A 335 -7.70 30.54 -54.38
C ALA A 335 -8.13 30.27 -52.93
N LEU A 336 -7.31 30.64 -51.95
CA LEU A 336 -7.64 30.55 -50.52
C LEU A 336 -8.84 31.42 -50.15
N LYS A 337 -8.90 32.65 -50.68
CA LYS A 337 -10.07 33.52 -50.54
C LYS A 337 -11.34 32.86 -51.07
N HIS A 338 -11.29 32.32 -52.29
CA HIS A 338 -12.45 31.65 -52.89
C HIS A 338 -12.88 30.40 -52.11
N MET A 339 -11.91 29.63 -51.63
CA MET A 339 -12.17 28.47 -50.77
C MET A 339 -12.92 28.87 -49.49
N PHE A 340 -12.42 29.90 -48.81
CA PHE A 340 -12.98 30.39 -47.55
C PHE A 340 -14.36 31.04 -47.73
N GLU A 341 -14.49 32.00 -48.65
CA GLU A 341 -15.71 32.81 -48.82
C GLU A 341 -16.82 32.09 -49.58
N ARG A 342 -16.51 31.01 -50.32
CA ARG A 342 -17.50 30.29 -51.14
C ARG A 342 -17.53 28.80 -50.88
N SER A 343 -16.41 28.08 -51.05
CA SER A 343 -16.43 26.62 -51.03
C SER A 343 -16.88 26.03 -49.69
N PHE A 344 -16.54 26.66 -48.56
CA PHE A 344 -16.99 26.25 -47.22
C PHE A 344 -18.30 26.91 -46.74
N THR A 345 -19.10 27.46 -47.67
CA THR A 345 -20.41 28.00 -47.33
C THR A 345 -21.50 26.93 -47.35
N GLN A 346 -22.57 27.15 -46.59
CA GLN A 346 -23.71 26.24 -46.58
C GLN A 346 -24.42 26.18 -47.94
N VAL A 347 -24.39 27.28 -48.70
CA VAL A 347 -24.96 27.37 -50.05
C VAL A 347 -24.27 26.39 -50.99
N GLU A 348 -22.95 26.23 -50.86
CA GLU A 348 -22.13 25.31 -51.66
C GLU A 348 -22.04 23.89 -51.07
N GLY A 349 -22.77 23.61 -49.98
CA GLY A 349 -22.95 22.27 -49.44
C GLY A 349 -22.16 21.96 -48.17
N ALA A 350 -21.40 22.91 -47.62
CA ALA A 350 -20.75 22.74 -46.32
C ALA A 350 -21.81 22.61 -45.22
N ARG A 351 -21.53 21.75 -44.24
CA ARG A 351 -22.45 21.56 -43.11
C ARG A 351 -22.36 22.73 -42.13
N PRO A 352 -23.45 23.04 -41.40
CA PRO A 352 -23.44 24.09 -40.39
C PRO A 352 -22.36 23.85 -39.34
N LEU A 353 -21.71 24.92 -38.86
CA LEU A 353 -20.69 24.81 -37.80
C LEU A 353 -21.24 24.17 -36.51
N SER A 354 -22.55 24.26 -36.27
CA SER A 354 -23.22 23.64 -35.12
C SER A 354 -23.17 22.12 -35.14
N THR A 355 -23.00 21.48 -36.30
CA THR A 355 -22.88 20.01 -36.38
C THR A 355 -21.48 19.51 -36.03
N ARG A 356 -20.52 20.41 -35.73
CA ARG A 356 -19.13 20.09 -35.34
C ARG A 356 -18.40 19.13 -36.30
N VAL A 357 -18.80 19.16 -37.56
CA VAL A 357 -18.18 18.36 -38.62
C VAL A 357 -16.83 18.98 -38.97
N PRO A 358 -15.74 18.20 -39.01
CA PRO A 358 -14.44 18.71 -39.43
C PRO A 358 -14.47 19.25 -40.85
N ARG A 359 -13.85 20.42 -41.04
CA ARG A 359 -13.63 21.05 -42.34
C ARG A 359 -12.14 20.98 -42.65
N VAL A 360 -11.79 20.39 -43.78
CA VAL A 360 -10.40 20.17 -44.17
C VAL A 360 -10.16 20.73 -45.56
N ALA A 361 -9.07 21.45 -45.74
CA ALA A 361 -8.62 21.91 -47.03
C ALA A 361 -7.25 21.29 -47.37
N ILE A 362 -7.09 20.79 -48.59
CA ILE A 362 -5.80 20.32 -49.10
C ILE A 362 -5.37 21.26 -50.22
N VAL A 363 -4.32 22.03 -49.97
CA VAL A 363 -3.76 23.01 -50.89
C VAL A 363 -2.55 22.41 -51.56
N PHE A 364 -2.59 22.31 -52.88
CA PHE A 364 -1.50 21.78 -53.69
C PHE A 364 -0.86 22.90 -54.50
N THR A 365 0.45 23.10 -54.36
CA THR A 365 1.21 24.13 -55.09
C THR A 365 2.61 23.62 -55.46
N ASP A 366 3.12 24.02 -56.63
CA ASP A 366 4.46 23.64 -57.14
C ASP A 366 5.41 24.84 -57.28
N GLY A 367 4.99 26.03 -56.82
CA GLY A 367 5.79 27.24 -56.93
C GLY A 367 5.34 28.39 -56.05
N ARG A 368 6.05 29.51 -56.19
CA ARG A 368 5.84 30.75 -55.46
C ARG A 368 4.49 31.39 -55.79
N ALA A 369 3.72 31.76 -54.77
CA ALA A 369 2.51 32.55 -54.92
C ALA A 369 2.82 33.95 -55.49
N GLN A 370 1.93 34.46 -56.35
CA GLN A 370 2.06 35.80 -56.94
C GLN A 370 1.28 36.88 -56.15
N ASP A 371 0.62 36.46 -55.08
CA ASP A 371 -0.23 37.25 -54.19
C ASP A 371 -0.07 36.80 -52.73
N ASP A 372 -0.65 37.56 -51.79
CA ASP A 372 -0.55 37.26 -50.36
C ASP A 372 -1.43 36.06 -49.97
N VAL A 373 -0.81 35.06 -49.33
CA VAL A 373 -1.47 33.84 -48.83
C VAL A 373 -1.83 33.94 -47.35
N SER A 374 -1.08 34.74 -46.60
CA SER A 374 -1.11 34.80 -45.13
C SER A 374 -2.49 35.22 -44.59
N GLU A 375 -3.11 36.24 -45.18
CA GLU A 375 -4.41 36.77 -44.73
C GLU A 375 -5.50 35.68 -44.75
N TRP A 376 -5.65 34.98 -45.88
CA TRP A 376 -6.73 34.03 -46.08
C TRP A 376 -6.46 32.68 -45.43
N ALA A 377 -5.19 32.25 -45.39
CA ALA A 377 -4.79 31.07 -44.61
C ALA A 377 -5.12 31.27 -43.12
N SER A 378 -4.75 32.42 -42.54
CA SER A 378 -5.01 32.73 -41.13
C SER A 378 -6.51 32.79 -40.83
N LYS A 379 -7.32 33.41 -41.71
CA LYS A 379 -8.78 33.43 -41.57
C LYS A 379 -9.41 32.04 -41.64
N ALA A 380 -8.93 31.18 -42.54
CA ALA A 380 -9.42 29.81 -42.65
C ALA A 380 -9.10 28.99 -41.40
N LYS A 381 -7.86 29.04 -40.92
CA LYS A 381 -7.41 28.38 -39.68
C LYS A 381 -8.20 28.85 -38.47
N ALA A 382 -8.37 30.16 -38.32
CA ALA A 382 -9.16 30.75 -37.22
C ALA A 382 -10.65 30.38 -37.25
N ASN A 383 -11.19 29.97 -38.42
CA ASN A 383 -12.58 29.50 -38.55
C ASN A 383 -12.72 27.98 -38.38
N GLY A 384 -11.65 27.29 -37.93
CA GLY A 384 -11.68 25.85 -37.69
C GLY A 384 -11.59 25.01 -38.96
N ILE A 385 -11.01 25.55 -40.04
CA ILE A 385 -10.65 24.77 -41.22
C ILE A 385 -9.23 24.28 -41.03
N THR A 386 -9.04 22.96 -41.00
CA THR A 386 -7.72 22.34 -40.96
C THR A 386 -7.10 22.42 -42.35
N MET A 387 -6.00 23.14 -42.47
CA MET A 387 -5.30 23.40 -43.73
C MET A 387 -4.09 22.46 -43.88
N TYR A 388 -4.10 21.61 -44.89
CA TYR A 388 -2.94 20.84 -45.34
C TYR A 388 -2.30 21.53 -46.53
N ALA A 389 -0.99 21.73 -46.49
CA ALA A 389 -0.22 22.31 -47.59
C ALA A 389 0.69 21.22 -48.19
N VAL A 390 0.54 20.98 -49.49
CA VAL A 390 1.33 20.03 -50.28
C VAL A 390 2.13 20.81 -51.30
N GLY A 391 3.42 20.94 -51.04
CA GLY A 391 4.41 21.53 -51.93
C GLY A 391 5.10 20.48 -52.77
N VAL A 392 5.26 20.75 -54.07
CA VAL A 392 6.11 19.93 -54.94
C VAL A 392 7.18 20.79 -55.59
N GLY A 393 8.31 20.18 -55.94
CA GLY A 393 9.28 20.75 -56.86
C GLY A 393 9.95 22.01 -56.34
N LYS A 394 9.47 23.19 -56.78
CA LYS A 394 10.03 24.51 -56.44
C LYS A 394 9.14 25.32 -55.52
N ALA A 395 8.21 24.67 -54.82
CA ALA A 395 7.40 25.33 -53.80
C ALA A 395 8.29 25.94 -52.70
N ILE A 396 7.88 27.09 -52.18
CA ILE A 396 8.60 27.79 -51.12
C ILE A 396 8.09 27.29 -49.78
N GLU A 397 8.97 26.73 -48.95
CA GLU A 397 8.59 26.10 -47.69
C GLU A 397 7.93 27.11 -46.73
N GLU A 398 8.44 28.34 -46.66
CA GLU A 398 7.88 29.39 -45.80
C GLU A 398 6.43 29.72 -46.19
N GLU A 399 6.11 29.79 -47.48
CA GLU A 399 4.74 30.04 -47.95
C GLU A 399 3.80 28.86 -47.62
N LEU A 400 4.30 27.62 -47.71
CA LEU A 400 3.55 26.44 -47.34
C LEU A 400 3.28 26.39 -45.83
N GLN A 401 4.24 26.81 -44.99
CA GLN A 401 4.09 26.91 -43.55
C GLN A 401 3.03 27.94 -43.16
N GLU A 402 2.96 29.07 -43.86
CA GLU A 402 1.89 30.06 -43.67
C GLU A 402 0.51 29.48 -43.97
N ILE A 403 0.41 28.61 -44.98
CA ILE A 403 -0.85 27.95 -45.37
C ILE A 403 -1.24 26.85 -44.38
N ALA A 404 -0.29 26.01 -43.98
CA ALA A 404 -0.54 24.85 -43.14
C ALA A 404 -1.04 25.21 -41.73
N SER A 405 -1.81 24.30 -41.14
CA SER A 405 -2.24 24.39 -39.74
C SER A 405 -1.19 23.83 -38.79
N GLU A 406 -1.22 24.26 -37.53
CA GLU A 406 -0.38 23.65 -36.50
C GLU A 406 -0.95 22.28 -36.04
N PRO A 407 -0.08 21.31 -35.69
CA PRO A 407 1.37 21.38 -35.78
C PRO A 407 1.86 21.18 -37.23
N THR A 408 2.84 21.97 -37.64
CA THR A 408 3.30 22.05 -39.05
C THR A 408 3.79 20.71 -39.59
N ASP A 409 4.45 19.88 -38.78
CA ASP A 409 4.96 18.54 -39.15
C ASP A 409 3.86 17.55 -39.58
N LYS A 410 2.61 17.80 -39.18
CA LYS A 410 1.46 16.98 -39.57
C LYS A 410 0.72 17.50 -40.80
N HIS A 411 0.78 18.81 -41.06
CA HIS A 411 -0.06 19.46 -42.06
C HIS A 411 0.72 19.98 -43.27
N LEU A 412 2.05 20.06 -43.17
CA LEU A 412 2.95 20.46 -44.24
C LEU A 412 3.59 19.22 -44.86
N PHE A 413 3.44 19.06 -46.17
CA PHE A 413 4.10 18.01 -46.93
C PHE A 413 4.88 18.66 -48.07
N TYR A 414 6.18 18.42 -48.10
CA TYR A 414 7.05 18.84 -49.19
C TYR A 414 7.60 17.60 -49.90
N ALA A 415 7.53 17.60 -51.23
CA ALA A 415 8.18 16.59 -52.07
C ALA A 415 9.06 17.26 -53.12
N GLU A 416 10.28 16.75 -53.29
CA GLU A 416 11.19 17.22 -54.35
C GLU A 416 10.63 16.93 -55.75
N ASP A 417 9.87 15.84 -55.87
CA ASP A 417 9.22 15.41 -57.10
C ASP A 417 7.90 14.67 -56.83
N PHE A 418 7.23 14.26 -57.90
CA PHE A 418 5.94 13.57 -57.82
C PHE A 418 6.06 12.07 -57.45
N SER A 419 7.27 11.52 -57.26
CA SER A 419 7.45 10.11 -56.89
C SER A 419 6.98 9.81 -55.47
N SER A 420 7.05 10.80 -54.58
CA SER A 420 6.69 10.69 -53.16
C SER A 420 5.18 10.92 -52.89
N MET A 421 4.39 11.13 -53.93
CA MET A 421 2.95 11.39 -53.84
C MET A 421 2.17 10.25 -53.14
N GLY A 422 2.62 9.01 -53.31
CA GLY A 422 2.02 7.85 -52.64
C GLY A 422 2.14 7.93 -51.11
N GLU A 423 3.32 8.30 -50.60
CA GLU A 423 3.57 8.44 -49.16
C GLU A 423 2.78 9.60 -48.56
N ILE A 424 2.72 10.73 -49.27
CA ILE A 424 1.92 11.89 -48.87
C ILE A 424 0.44 11.50 -48.79
N SER A 425 -0.05 10.69 -49.74
CA SER A 425 -1.43 10.21 -49.73
C SER A 425 -1.75 9.42 -48.46
N GLU A 426 -0.86 8.51 -48.04
CA GLU A 426 -1.06 7.73 -46.82
C GLU A 426 -0.98 8.58 -45.54
N LYS A 427 -0.03 9.51 -45.45
CA LYS A 427 0.06 10.45 -44.32
C LYS A 427 -1.18 11.34 -44.22
N LEU A 428 -1.67 11.83 -45.37
CA LEU A 428 -2.87 12.66 -45.43
C LEU A 428 -4.13 11.87 -45.06
N LYS A 429 -4.25 10.62 -45.53
CA LYS A 429 -5.34 9.72 -45.10
C LYS A 429 -5.34 9.58 -43.58
N LYS A 430 -4.18 9.35 -42.97
CA LYS A 430 -4.04 9.27 -41.50
C LYS A 430 -4.39 10.59 -40.81
N GLY A 431 -3.91 11.73 -41.30
CA GLY A 431 -4.23 13.05 -40.74
C GLY A 431 -5.74 13.37 -40.78
N ILE A 432 -6.40 13.03 -41.90
CA ILE A 432 -7.86 13.15 -42.03
C ILE A 432 -8.60 12.29 -41.00
N CYS A 433 -8.05 11.12 -40.66
CA CYS A 433 -8.60 10.25 -39.63
C CYS A 433 -8.47 10.86 -38.23
N GLU A 434 -7.31 11.40 -37.90
CA GLU A 434 -7.05 12.07 -36.61
C GLU A 434 -7.98 13.29 -36.42
N ALA A 435 -8.23 14.06 -37.47
CA ALA A 435 -9.15 15.21 -37.43
C ALA A 435 -10.60 14.82 -37.10
N LEU A 436 -11.01 13.57 -37.37
CA LEU A 436 -12.31 13.05 -36.96
C LEU A 436 -12.36 12.66 -35.48
N GLU A 437 -11.24 12.21 -34.90
CA GLU A 437 -11.14 11.81 -33.48
C GLU A 437 -11.25 13.02 -32.53
N ASP A 438 -10.58 14.12 -32.86
CA ASP A 438 -10.59 15.34 -32.03
C ASP A 438 -11.97 16.02 -31.96
N SER A 439 -12.86 15.75 -32.91
CA SER A 439 -14.22 16.31 -32.94
C SER A 439 -15.15 15.72 -31.89
N ASP A 440 -14.96 14.45 -31.51
CA ASP A 440 -15.75 13.75 -30.49
C ASP A 440 -15.24 14.02 -29.06
N GLY A 441 -13.98 14.44 -28.87
CA GLY A 441 -13.34 14.66 -27.57
C GLY A 441 -13.73 15.93 -26.81
N ARG A 442 -14.54 16.85 -27.37
CA ARG A 442 -14.96 18.11 -26.72
C ARG A 442 -16.30 18.02 -25.96
N GLN A 443 -16.71 16.84 -25.50
CA GLN A 443 -18.00 16.67 -24.80
C GLN A 443 -17.97 16.76 -23.26
N ASP A 444 -16.82 16.87 -22.59
CA ASP A 444 -16.78 17.01 -21.13
C ASP A 444 -16.30 18.40 -20.67
N SER A 445 -17.21 19.37 -20.68
CA SER A 445 -17.19 20.54 -19.78
C SER A 445 -18.58 21.19 -19.75
N PRO A 446 -19.20 21.40 -18.57
CA PRO A 446 -20.53 21.98 -18.48
C PRO A 446 -20.51 23.49 -18.78
N ALA A 447 -21.62 23.94 -19.37
CA ALA A 447 -21.89 25.29 -19.80
C ALA A 447 -21.73 26.37 -18.71
N GLY A 448 -21.06 27.47 -19.07
CA GLY A 448 -21.11 28.77 -18.39
C GLY A 448 -21.31 29.87 -19.44
N GLU A 449 -22.15 30.86 -19.11
CA GLU A 449 -22.85 31.80 -19.98
C GLU A 449 -22.00 32.82 -20.79
N LEU A 450 -22.62 33.40 -21.84
CA LEU A 450 -22.24 34.63 -22.55
C LEU A 450 -23.53 35.46 -22.80
N PRO A 451 -23.52 36.80 -23.06
CA PRO A 451 -22.46 37.81 -22.87
C PRO A 451 -22.97 39.19 -22.35
N LYS A 452 -22.06 40.08 -21.92
CA LYS A 452 -22.16 41.53 -22.22
C LYS A 452 -20.81 42.12 -22.61
N ARG A 453 -20.78 42.79 -23.77
CA ARG A 453 -19.66 43.55 -24.35
C ARG A 453 -19.30 44.75 -23.45
N VAL A 454 -18.02 45.12 -23.39
CA VAL A 454 -17.45 46.30 -24.07
C VAL A 454 -15.90 46.35 -23.87
N HIS A 455 -15.22 46.59 -25.01
CA HIS A 455 -13.83 47.05 -25.25
C HIS A 455 -12.60 46.13 -25.07
N GLN A 456 -11.90 45.93 -26.19
CA GLN A 456 -10.46 45.62 -26.34
C GLN A 456 -9.60 46.61 -25.54
N PRO A 457 -8.44 46.20 -24.98
CA PRO A 457 -7.25 45.95 -25.82
C PRO A 457 -6.25 44.85 -25.35
N THR A 458 -5.40 44.44 -26.30
CA THR A 458 -3.97 44.02 -26.22
C THR A 458 -3.52 42.80 -25.40
N GLU A 459 -2.75 41.95 -26.10
CA GLU A 459 -1.57 41.14 -25.71
C GLU A 459 -1.59 40.34 -24.40
N SER A 460 -1.35 39.04 -24.54
CA SER A 460 -1.18 38.08 -23.45
C SER A 460 0.15 38.29 -22.71
N GLU A 461 0.07 38.67 -21.43
CA GLU A 461 1.21 38.62 -20.50
C GLU A 461 1.45 37.19 -19.95
N PRO A 462 2.70 36.86 -19.60
CA PRO A 462 3.08 35.57 -19.02
C PRO A 462 2.64 35.46 -17.55
N VAL A 463 2.45 34.21 -17.11
CA VAL A 463 2.14 33.86 -15.71
C VAL A 463 3.20 34.43 -14.77
N THR A 464 2.82 35.45 -14.00
CA THR A 464 3.63 36.02 -12.92
C THR A 464 3.48 35.17 -11.66
N ILE A 465 4.56 34.51 -11.25
CA ILE A 465 4.69 33.94 -9.90
C ILE A 465 4.90 35.11 -8.94
N ASN A 466 4.12 35.15 -7.87
CA ASN A 466 4.12 36.26 -6.92
C ASN A 466 5.43 36.26 -6.09
N ILE A 467 6.11 37.41 -6.00
CA ILE A 467 7.42 37.56 -5.33
C ILE A 467 7.36 37.21 -3.83
N GLN A 468 6.17 37.29 -3.21
CA GLN A 468 5.97 36.90 -1.82
C GLN A 468 6.21 35.40 -1.59
N ASP A 469 5.96 34.53 -2.58
CA ASP A 469 6.17 33.08 -2.45
C ASP A 469 7.66 32.68 -2.56
N LEU A 470 8.49 33.53 -3.19
CA LEU A 470 9.94 33.37 -3.33
C LEU A 470 10.72 33.72 -2.05
N LEU A 471 10.17 34.60 -1.20
CA LEU A 471 10.82 35.06 0.04
C LEU A 471 10.63 34.10 1.22
N SER A 472 9.80 33.07 1.07
CA SER A 472 9.53 32.04 2.08
C SER A 472 10.63 30.97 2.19
N CYS A 473 11.46 30.77 1.16
CA CYS A 473 12.60 29.84 1.24
C CYS A 473 13.81 30.59 1.85
N SER A 474 14.08 30.37 3.14
CA SER A 474 15.16 31.03 3.91
C SER A 474 16.57 30.90 3.32
N ASN A 475 16.82 29.92 2.44
CA ASN A 475 18.10 29.71 1.78
C ASN A 475 18.26 30.41 0.42
N PHE A 476 17.19 30.96 -0.19
CA PHE A 476 17.29 31.63 -1.50
C PHE A 476 17.87 33.05 -1.39
N ALA A 477 17.56 33.76 -0.30
CA ALA A 477 17.98 35.15 -0.08
C ALA A 477 19.50 35.32 0.18
N VAL A 478 20.21 34.26 0.56
CA VAL A 478 21.65 34.34 0.89
C VAL A 478 22.51 34.40 -0.38
N GLN A 479 22.04 33.83 -1.49
CA GLN A 479 22.84 33.68 -2.72
C GLN A 479 22.73 34.88 -3.68
N HIS A 480 21.69 35.73 -3.54
CA HIS A 480 21.40 36.83 -4.45
C HIS A 480 21.48 38.23 -3.82
N ARG A 481 22.23 38.37 -2.72
CA ARG A 481 22.41 39.63 -1.94
C ARG A 481 22.87 40.86 -2.74
N TYR A 482 23.35 40.69 -3.97
CA TYR A 482 23.87 41.78 -4.82
C TYR A 482 22.88 42.32 -5.85
N LEU A 483 21.65 41.78 -5.94
CA LEU A 483 20.69 42.16 -7.00
C LEU A 483 19.61 43.17 -6.58
N PHE A 484 19.57 43.61 -5.31
CA PHE A 484 18.43 44.38 -4.78
C PHE A 484 18.80 45.54 -3.85
N GLU A 485 19.90 46.26 -4.10
CA GLU A 485 20.14 47.56 -3.43
C GLU A 485 20.50 48.64 -4.45
N GLU A 486 19.52 49.46 -4.85
CA GLU A 486 19.69 50.90 -5.08
C GLU A 486 18.44 51.68 -4.58
N ASP A 487 18.71 52.61 -3.67
CA ASP A 487 18.02 53.85 -3.28
C ASP A 487 16.49 53.89 -3.02
N HIS A 488 16.12 53.94 -1.73
CA HIS A 488 15.79 55.21 -1.04
C HIS A 488 15.52 55.03 0.47
N LEU A 489 16.27 55.82 1.26
CA LEU A 489 16.03 56.35 2.60
C LEU A 489 15.54 55.45 3.76
N SER A 490 16.50 55.20 4.66
CA SER A 490 16.47 55.69 6.05
C SER A 490 15.32 55.22 6.97
N ARG A 491 15.62 54.28 7.88
CA ARG A 491 15.79 54.49 9.34
C ARG A 491 15.51 53.19 10.09
N SER A 492 16.39 52.88 11.04
CA SER A 492 16.27 51.85 12.08
C SER A 492 16.79 50.43 11.77
N THR A 493 18.11 50.33 11.53
CA THR A 493 18.88 49.22 12.10
C THR A 493 19.51 49.68 13.41
N GLN A 494 18.97 49.21 14.53
CA GLN A 494 19.70 48.90 15.76
C GLN A 494 18.68 48.51 16.82
N LYS A 495 18.55 47.20 17.08
CA LYS A 495 18.77 46.64 18.42
C LYS A 495 18.46 45.14 18.50
N LEU A 496 19.48 44.44 18.98
CA LEU A 496 19.42 43.37 19.97
C LEU A 496 18.99 41.97 19.50
N PHE A 497 20.02 41.20 19.14
CA PHE A 497 20.26 39.90 19.77
C PHE A 497 20.01 39.98 21.29
N HIS A 498 19.06 39.21 21.81
CA HIS A 498 19.24 38.33 22.97
C HIS A 498 17.95 37.55 23.29
N SER A 499 18.08 36.22 23.22
CA SER A 499 17.48 35.16 24.06
C SER A 499 16.13 35.41 24.76
N THR A 500 15.14 34.55 24.49
CA THR A 500 14.34 33.85 25.53
C THR A 500 13.68 32.58 24.97
N LYS A 501 13.77 31.48 25.73
CA LYS A 501 12.96 30.25 25.58
C LYS A 501 11.58 30.49 26.22
N SER A 502 10.49 30.02 25.59
CA SER A 502 9.43 29.20 26.24
C SER A 502 8.21 28.94 25.32
N SER A 503 7.86 27.65 25.22
CA SER A 503 6.52 27.04 25.17
C SER A 503 5.49 27.37 24.06
N GLY A 504 5.22 26.39 23.19
CA GLY A 504 4.00 26.26 22.39
C GLY A 504 4.07 25.13 21.33
N SER A 505 3.27 24.07 21.54
CA SER A 505 2.87 22.92 20.68
C SER A 505 3.46 22.70 19.25
N PRO A 506 3.87 21.46 18.87
CA PRO A 506 4.29 21.11 17.52
C PRO A 506 3.16 20.44 16.71
N LEU A 507 2.29 21.23 16.08
CA LEU A 507 1.40 20.76 15.02
C LEU A 507 1.33 21.88 13.96
N GLU A 508 1.53 21.50 12.69
CA GLU A 508 1.52 22.34 11.48
C GLU A 508 2.83 23.02 11.08
N GLU A 509 3.83 22.24 10.64
CA GLU A 509 4.90 22.76 9.78
C GLU A 509 5.58 21.64 8.97
N LYS A 510 4.79 20.88 8.21
CA LYS A 510 5.33 19.79 7.37
C LYS A 510 4.77 19.73 5.96
N HIS A 511 4.23 20.84 5.44
CA HIS A 511 3.64 20.86 4.10
C HIS A 511 4.43 21.60 3.00
N ASP A 512 5.50 22.34 3.30
CA ASP A 512 6.19 23.16 2.29
C ASP A 512 7.71 22.93 2.18
N GLN A 513 8.22 21.73 2.53
CA GLN A 513 9.63 21.38 2.28
C GLN A 513 9.87 20.73 0.90
N CYS A 514 8.89 20.00 0.33
CA CYS A 514 9.06 19.35 -0.98
C CYS A 514 8.99 20.32 -2.18
N LYS A 515 8.45 21.53 -2.04
CA LYS A 515 8.37 22.50 -3.14
C LYS A 515 9.69 23.24 -3.39
N CYS A 516 10.45 23.60 -2.35
CA CYS A 516 11.75 24.27 -2.53
C CYS A 516 12.83 23.29 -3.08
N GLU A 517 12.80 21.99 -2.74
CA GLU A 517 13.78 21.01 -3.26
C GLU A 517 13.67 20.79 -4.77
N ASN A 518 12.44 20.70 -5.30
CA ASN A 518 12.21 20.54 -6.73
C ASN A 518 12.68 21.75 -7.56
N LEU A 519 12.59 22.96 -7.00
CA LEU A 519 12.99 24.18 -7.69
C LEU A 519 14.52 24.30 -7.81
N ILE A 520 15.24 23.96 -6.75
CA ILE A 520 16.72 23.95 -6.75
C ILE A 520 17.24 22.86 -7.69
N MET A 521 16.62 21.67 -7.68
CA MET A 521 16.96 20.60 -8.61
C MET A 521 16.72 21.02 -10.05
N PHE A 522 15.58 21.67 -10.35
CA PHE A 522 15.28 22.16 -11.70
C PHE A 522 16.26 23.25 -12.16
N GLN A 523 16.60 24.20 -11.29
CA GLN A 523 17.54 25.28 -11.60
C GLN A 523 18.96 24.74 -11.86
N ASN A 524 19.41 23.76 -11.07
CA ASN A 524 20.69 23.11 -11.29
C ASN A 524 20.72 22.34 -12.62
N LEU A 525 19.64 21.62 -12.94
CA LEU A 525 19.52 20.89 -14.20
C LEU A 525 19.52 21.84 -15.41
N ALA A 526 18.78 22.95 -15.31
CA ALA A 526 18.70 23.96 -16.35
C ALA A 526 20.06 24.65 -16.57
N ASN A 527 20.76 25.02 -15.50
CA ASN A 527 22.09 25.63 -15.58
C ASN A 527 23.12 24.66 -16.19
N GLU A 528 23.02 23.37 -15.89
CA GLU A 528 23.92 22.35 -16.45
C GLU A 528 23.68 22.15 -17.96
N GLU A 529 22.42 22.15 -18.42
CA GLU A 529 22.09 22.08 -19.84
C GLU A 529 22.49 23.36 -20.60
N VAL A 530 22.28 24.54 -20.02
CA VAL A 530 22.76 25.80 -20.61
C VAL A 530 24.28 25.79 -20.77
N LYS A 531 25.02 25.24 -19.80
CA LYS A 531 26.47 25.10 -19.87
C LYS A 531 26.93 24.13 -20.96
N LYS A 532 26.21 23.01 -21.16
CA LYS A 532 26.48 22.08 -22.28
C LYS A 532 26.22 22.73 -23.63
N LEU A 533 25.14 23.52 -23.75
CA LEU A 533 24.79 24.22 -24.98
C LEU A 533 25.81 25.30 -25.35
N THR A 534 26.26 26.09 -24.37
CA THR A 534 27.31 27.09 -24.58
C THR A 534 28.63 26.45 -25.02
N GLN A 535 29.02 25.33 -24.40
CA GLN A 535 30.24 24.60 -24.79
C GLN A 535 30.15 24.05 -26.23
N ARG A 536 28.99 23.53 -26.65
CA ARG A 536 28.77 23.09 -28.05
C ARG A 536 28.80 24.26 -29.04
N LEU A 537 28.27 25.42 -28.65
CA LEU A 537 28.28 26.62 -29.48
C LEU A 537 29.71 27.13 -29.67
N GLU A 538 30.54 27.14 -28.62
CA GLU A 538 31.97 27.48 -28.74
C GLU A 538 32.71 26.51 -29.65
N GLU A 539 32.48 25.20 -29.55
CA GLU A 539 33.08 24.20 -30.45
C GLU A 539 32.66 24.40 -31.91
N MET A 540 31.39 24.71 -32.17
CA MET A 540 30.91 25.02 -33.53
C MET A 540 31.54 26.31 -34.08
N THR A 541 31.69 27.33 -33.23
CA THR A 541 32.29 28.60 -33.61
C THR A 541 33.76 28.42 -33.98
N GLN A 542 34.53 27.67 -33.17
CA GLN A 542 35.92 27.32 -33.47
C GLN A 542 36.06 26.51 -34.77
N ARG A 543 35.11 25.60 -35.05
CA ARG A 543 35.11 24.84 -36.32
C ARG A 543 34.82 25.74 -37.52
N MET A 544 33.90 26.69 -37.39
CA MET A 544 33.62 27.67 -38.46
C MET A 544 34.82 28.58 -38.69
N GLU A 545 35.48 29.09 -37.65
CA GLU A 545 36.69 29.91 -37.78
C GLU A 545 37.83 29.12 -38.44
N ALA A 546 38.00 27.84 -38.10
CA ALA A 546 38.99 26.98 -38.74
C ALA A 546 38.68 26.71 -40.22
N LEU A 547 37.40 26.59 -40.59
CA LEU A 547 36.96 26.47 -41.98
C LEU A 547 37.16 27.78 -42.75
N GLU A 548 36.81 28.92 -42.16
CA GLU A 548 36.99 30.23 -42.76
C GLU A 548 38.47 30.56 -42.98
N ASN A 549 39.34 30.23 -42.02
CA ASN A 549 40.79 30.38 -42.17
C ASN A 549 41.36 29.46 -43.26
N ARG A 550 40.83 28.24 -43.44
CA ARG A 550 41.22 27.36 -44.55
C ARG A 550 40.77 27.86 -45.92
N LEU A 551 39.65 28.60 -45.97
CA LEU A 551 39.15 29.21 -47.19
C LEU A 551 39.88 30.52 -47.55
N ARG A 552 40.37 31.28 -46.56
CA ARG A 552 41.12 32.53 -46.78
C ARG A 552 42.58 32.34 -47.21
N TYR A 553 43.19 31.19 -46.96
CA TYR A 553 44.60 30.88 -47.28
C TYR A 553 44.78 29.85 -48.42
N ARG A 554 43.73 29.64 -49.24
CA ARG A 554 43.81 29.03 -50.57
C ARG A 554 43.56 30.11 -51.62
#